data_AF-Q9JRQ9-F1
#
_entry.id   AF-Q9JRQ9-F1
#
_cell.length_a   1.000
_cell.length_b   1.000
_cell.length_c   1.000
_cell.angle_alpha   90.00
_cell.angle_beta   90.00
_cell.angle_gamma   90.00
#
_symmetry.space_group_name_H-M   'P 1'
#
loop_
_entity.id
_entity.type
_entity.pdbx_description
1 polymer ?
#
loop_
_entity_poly.entity_id
_entity_poly.type
_entity_poly.pdbx_seq_one_letter_code
_entity_poly.pdbx_strand_id
1 'polypeptide(L)'
;MAVRFLFMVMNMLKRLSLYTLLLCLVPVFVWLSAWQWSGNLVFEDYEHPLYWLTETGSVPYAIITCGVFALLFLPLFSNRKQWILSVAVMAFSMVVTQGLKSGLKNVFAEPRPFVTYIAEQTGTGTDAFYAQDRKARAQIVDRFYQTQSSVPEWIKGHYADEVGYSFPSGHTIFAASWLMLTVALCNYSTTEKGARNYYLAL
;
A
#
# COMPACT_ATOMS: atom_id res chain seq x y z
N MET A 1 33.49 -6.75 -17.11
CA MET A 1 32.76 -6.35 -15.89
C MET A 1 31.54 -5.46 -16.22
N ALA A 2 31.69 -4.38 -16.99
CA ALA A 2 30.60 -3.44 -17.33
C ALA A 2 29.42 -4.06 -18.11
N VAL A 3 29.68 -4.91 -19.11
CA VAL A 3 28.61 -5.56 -19.91
C VAL A 3 27.70 -6.47 -19.06
N ARG A 4 28.28 -7.21 -18.11
CA ARG A 4 27.54 -8.11 -17.21
C ARG A 4 26.67 -7.32 -16.21
N PHE A 5 27.17 -6.18 -15.74
CA PHE A 5 26.41 -5.27 -14.89
C PHE A 5 25.24 -4.63 -15.65
N LEU A 6 25.47 -4.16 -16.88
CA LEU A 6 24.42 -3.60 -17.73
C LEU A 6 23.31 -4.62 -18.01
N PHE A 7 23.68 -5.86 -18.33
CA PHE A 7 22.72 -6.94 -18.58
C PHE A 7 21.90 -7.29 -17.33
N MET A 8 22.54 -7.29 -16.16
CA MET A 8 21.86 -7.47 -14.87
C MET A 8 20.81 -6.37 -14.62
N VAL A 9 21.21 -5.10 -14.79
CA VAL A 9 20.30 -3.95 -14.61
C VAL A 9 19.13 -4.04 -15.58
N MET A 10 19.39 -4.37 -16.85
CA MET A 10 18.35 -4.52 -17.87
C MET A 10 17.33 -5.61 -17.50
N ASN A 11 17.79 -6.77 -17.02
CA ASN A 11 16.89 -7.85 -16.60
C ASN A 11 16.08 -7.49 -15.35
N MET A 12 16.68 -6.77 -14.40
CA MET A 12 15.97 -6.25 -13.24
C MET A 12 14.88 -5.26 -13.65
N LEU A 13 15.20 -4.30 -14.52
CA LEU A 13 14.24 -3.32 -15.02
C LEU A 13 13.09 -3.99 -15.77
N LYS A 14 13.36 -4.97 -16.64
CA LYS A 14 12.31 -5.74 -17.33
C LYS A 14 11.34 -6.40 -16.35
N ARG A 15 11.86 -7.02 -15.28
CA ARG A 15 11.02 -7.64 -14.24
C ARG A 15 10.21 -6.60 -13.49
N LEU A 16 10.84 -5.51 -13.06
CA LEU A 16 10.14 -4.41 -12.39
C LEU A 16 9.02 -3.84 -13.28
N SER A 17 9.31 -3.54 -14.55
CA SER A 17 8.30 -3.06 -15.52
C SER A 17 7.16 -4.06 -15.70
N LEU A 18 7.44 -5.36 -15.77
CA LEU A 18 6.40 -6.39 -15.87
C LEU A 18 5.50 -6.39 -14.63
N TYR A 19 6.07 -6.40 -13.42
CA TYR A 19 5.27 -6.39 -12.19
C TYR A 19 4.50 -5.10 -12.00
N THR A 20 5.06 -3.95 -12.39
CA THR A 20 4.32 -2.68 -12.43
C THR A 20 3.15 -2.75 -13.39
N LEU A 21 3.34 -3.29 -14.61
CA LEU A 21 2.26 -3.48 -15.57
C LEU A 21 1.16 -4.37 -14.99
N LEU A 22 1.52 -5.50 -14.37
CA LEU A 22 0.56 -6.40 -13.72
C LEU A 22 -0.22 -5.71 -12.59
N LEU A 23 0.44 -4.89 -11.76
CA LEU A 23 -0.24 -4.10 -10.73
C LEU A 23 -1.21 -3.09 -11.34
N CYS A 24 -0.87 -2.46 -12.47
CA CYS A 24 -1.73 -1.50 -13.16
C CYS A 24 -2.96 -2.14 -13.82
N LEU A 25 -2.94 -3.46 -14.12
CA LEU A 25 -4.10 -4.13 -14.72
C LEU A 25 -5.35 -4.04 -13.83
N VAL A 26 -5.19 -4.14 -12.50
CA VAL A 26 -6.31 -4.09 -11.56
C VAL A 26 -7.04 -2.74 -11.59
N PRO A 27 -6.40 -1.58 -11.34
CA PRO A 27 -7.09 -0.29 -11.40
C PRO A 27 -7.58 0.04 -12.81
N VAL A 28 -6.87 -0.36 -13.88
CA VAL A 28 -7.33 -0.17 -15.26
C VAL A 28 -8.62 -0.96 -15.51
N PHE A 29 -8.68 -2.21 -15.05
CA PHE A 29 -9.89 -3.02 -15.18
C PHE A 29 -11.08 -2.40 -14.44
N VAL A 30 -10.89 -1.97 -13.19
CA VAL A 30 -11.94 -1.30 -12.41
C VAL A 30 -12.41 -0.04 -13.13
N TRP A 31 -11.48 0.78 -13.63
CA TRP A 31 -11.81 1.99 -14.38
C TRP A 31 -12.59 1.70 -15.67
N LEU A 32 -12.16 0.71 -16.46
CA LEU A 32 -12.84 0.30 -17.70
C LEU A 32 -14.23 -0.30 -17.45
N SER A 33 -14.43 -0.97 -16.32
CA SER A 33 -15.73 -1.50 -15.93
C SER A 33 -16.73 -0.42 -15.50
N ALA A 34 -16.29 0.84 -15.40
CA ALA A 34 -17.06 1.96 -14.86
C ALA A 34 -17.69 1.67 -13.48
N TRP A 35 -17.08 0.76 -12.72
CA TRP A 35 -17.57 0.37 -11.41
C TRP A 35 -17.47 1.56 -10.44
N GLN A 36 -18.55 1.77 -9.68
CA GLN A 36 -18.65 2.81 -8.67
C GLN A 36 -18.99 2.16 -7.33
N TRP A 37 -18.35 2.64 -6.26
CA TRP A 37 -18.72 2.25 -4.91
C TRP A 37 -20.11 2.82 -4.58
N SER A 38 -20.93 2.05 -3.87
CA SER A 38 -22.27 2.47 -3.44
C SER A 38 -22.46 2.25 -1.94
N GLY A 39 -23.23 3.11 -1.28
CA GLY A 39 -23.48 3.04 0.17
C GLY A 39 -24.51 1.99 0.62
N ASN A 40 -25.21 1.33 -0.31
CA ASN A 40 -26.14 0.24 -0.01
C ASN A 40 -25.37 -1.09 0.18
N LEU A 41 -24.44 -1.10 1.13
CA LEU A 41 -23.56 -2.24 1.35
C LEU A 41 -24.31 -3.36 2.07
N VAL A 42 -24.55 -4.45 1.33
CA VAL A 42 -24.74 -5.77 1.92
C VAL A 42 -23.34 -6.36 2.06
N PHE A 43 -22.84 -6.46 3.29
CA PHE A 43 -21.51 -6.98 3.54
C PHE A 43 -21.53 -8.50 3.38
N GLU A 44 -20.76 -9.00 2.44
CA GLU A 44 -20.58 -10.42 2.19
C GLU A 44 -19.35 -10.95 2.95
N ASP A 45 -19.30 -12.27 3.19
CA ASP A 45 -18.24 -12.92 3.99
C ASP A 45 -16.82 -12.69 3.43
N TYR A 46 -16.68 -12.37 2.13
CA TYR A 46 -15.38 -12.11 1.50
C TYR A 46 -14.79 -10.73 1.84
N GLU A 47 -15.56 -9.80 2.40
CA GLU A 47 -15.08 -8.43 2.67
C GLU A 47 -14.21 -8.36 3.93
N HIS A 48 -14.47 -9.23 4.90
CA HIS A 48 -13.69 -9.33 6.12
C HIS A 48 -12.22 -9.75 5.89
N PRO A 49 -11.90 -10.78 5.07
CA PRO A 49 -10.50 -11.08 4.75
C PRO A 49 -9.83 -9.95 3.92
N LEU A 50 -10.55 -9.23 3.08
CA LEU A 50 -10.01 -8.05 2.36
C LEU A 50 -9.68 -6.90 3.31
N TYR A 51 -10.49 -6.71 4.35
CA TYR A 51 -10.21 -5.78 5.43
C TYR A 51 -8.94 -6.16 6.17
N TRP A 52 -8.79 -7.42 6.60
CA TRP A 52 -7.56 -7.89 7.24
C TRP A 52 -6.34 -7.73 6.34
N LEU A 53 -6.47 -8.00 5.04
CA LEU A 53 -5.41 -7.77 4.07
C LEU A 53 -5.02 -6.28 4.03
N THR A 54 -6.00 -5.38 4.02
CA THR A 54 -5.76 -3.92 4.07
C THR A 54 -5.07 -3.53 5.37
N GLU A 55 -5.50 -4.08 6.50
CA GLU A 55 -4.92 -3.79 7.81
C GLU A 55 -3.43 -4.15 7.91
N THR A 56 -2.94 -5.16 7.17
CA THR A 56 -1.50 -5.45 7.11
C THR A 56 -0.63 -4.30 6.59
N GLY A 57 -1.22 -3.33 5.87
CA GLY A 57 -0.59 -2.09 5.42
C GLY A 57 -0.90 -0.87 6.29
N SER A 58 -1.75 -1.00 7.31
CA SER A 58 -2.12 0.04 8.28
C SER A 58 -1.23 -0.02 9.53
N VAL A 59 -0.97 1.12 10.18
CA VAL A 59 -0.36 1.12 11.53
C VAL A 59 -1.42 0.63 12.54
N PRO A 60 -1.09 -0.29 13.48
CA PRO A 60 0.26 -0.75 13.83
C PRO A 60 0.77 -1.97 13.05
N TYR A 61 -0.09 -2.74 12.38
CA TYR A 61 0.28 -4.02 11.74
C TYR A 61 1.33 -3.87 10.64
N ALA A 62 1.41 -2.72 9.97
CA ALA A 62 2.45 -2.42 8.98
C ALA A 62 3.86 -2.57 9.56
N ILE A 63 4.07 -2.27 10.85
CA ILE A 63 5.37 -2.46 11.53
C ILE A 63 5.68 -3.95 11.64
N ILE A 64 4.67 -4.77 11.97
CA ILE A 64 4.78 -6.23 12.03
C ILE A 64 5.09 -6.78 10.63
N THR A 65 4.37 -6.34 9.60
CA THR A 65 4.60 -6.71 8.20
C THR A 65 6.03 -6.40 7.76
N CYS A 66 6.55 -5.21 8.09
CA CYS A 66 7.95 -4.85 7.84
C CYS A 66 8.94 -5.80 8.53
N GLY A 67 8.70 -6.14 9.80
CA GLY A 67 9.54 -7.09 10.55
C GLY A 67 9.51 -8.49 9.96
N VAL A 68 8.33 -8.98 9.59
CA VAL A 68 8.16 -10.28 8.92
C VAL A 68 8.92 -10.30 7.60
N PHE A 69 8.80 -9.28 6.74
CA PHE A 69 9.56 -9.25 5.49
C PHE A 69 11.08 -9.17 5.71
N ALA A 70 11.54 -8.41 6.70
CA ALA A 70 12.97 -8.37 7.03
C ALA A 70 13.53 -9.74 7.44
N LEU A 71 12.74 -10.56 8.13
CA LEU A 71 13.08 -11.93 8.49
C LEU A 71 12.94 -12.90 7.31
N LEU A 72 11.87 -12.80 6.51
CA LEU A 72 11.65 -13.62 5.33
C LEU A 72 12.76 -13.45 4.29
N PHE A 73 13.34 -12.25 4.17
CA PHE A 73 14.45 -12.00 3.27
C PHE A 73 15.82 -12.40 3.81
N LEU A 74 15.92 -12.81 5.08
CA LEU A 74 17.20 -13.22 5.68
C LEU A 74 17.97 -14.29 4.85
N PRO A 75 17.34 -15.34 4.29
CA PRO A 75 18.02 -16.35 3.47
C PRO A 75 18.58 -15.84 2.13
N LEU A 76 18.21 -14.62 1.70
CA LEU A 76 18.74 -14.03 0.47
C LEU A 76 20.16 -13.49 0.66
N PHE A 77 20.59 -13.21 1.89
CA PHE A 77 21.85 -12.53 2.16
C PHE A 77 22.92 -13.51 2.64
N SER A 78 24.14 -13.31 2.15
CA SER A 78 25.24 -14.21 2.47
C SER A 78 26.02 -13.78 3.72
N ASN A 79 25.94 -12.51 4.10
CA ASN A 79 26.56 -12.00 5.32
C ASN A 79 25.65 -11.00 6.06
N ARG A 80 25.96 -10.78 7.35
CA ARG A 80 25.19 -9.87 8.20
C ARG A 80 25.22 -8.42 7.71
N LYS A 81 26.32 -7.97 7.10
CA LYS A 81 26.46 -6.59 6.61
C LYS A 81 25.51 -6.29 5.44
N GLN A 82 25.37 -7.22 4.50
CA GLN A 82 24.44 -7.15 3.37
C GLN A 82 23.00 -7.12 3.89
N TRP A 83 22.65 -7.99 4.84
CA TRP A 83 21.32 -7.99 5.45
C TRP A 83 21.01 -6.66 6.14
N ILE A 84 21.92 -6.13 6.97
CA ILE A 84 21.74 -4.83 7.63
C ILE A 84 21.55 -3.71 6.61
N LEU A 85 22.38 -3.67 5.56
CA LEU A 85 22.27 -2.65 4.51
C LEU A 85 20.92 -2.75 3.79
N SER A 86 20.47 -3.97 3.47
CA SER A 86 19.17 -4.18 2.82
C SER A 86 18.00 -3.81 3.72
N VAL A 87 18.05 -4.12 5.02
CA VAL A 87 17.06 -3.64 5.99
C VAL A 87 17.05 -2.12 6.07
N ALA A 88 18.21 -1.46 6.06
CA ALA A 88 18.30 -0.01 6.04
C ALA A 88 17.68 0.58 4.76
N VAL A 89 17.90 -0.03 3.59
CA VAL A 89 17.27 0.39 2.32
C VAL A 89 15.76 0.21 2.36
N MET A 90 15.26 -0.92 2.87
CA MET A 90 13.82 -1.16 3.03
C MET A 90 13.19 -0.12 3.96
N ALA A 91 13.80 0.12 5.13
CA ALA A 91 13.33 1.13 6.07
C ALA A 91 13.33 2.54 5.46
N PHE A 92 14.42 2.92 4.78
CA PHE A 92 14.52 4.21 4.10
C PHE A 92 13.42 4.37 3.02
N SER A 93 13.17 3.33 2.22
CA SER A 93 12.11 3.33 1.22
C SER A 93 10.72 3.53 1.85
N MET A 94 10.44 2.89 2.99
CA MET A 94 9.18 3.06 3.72
C MET A 94 9.03 4.47 4.30
N VAL A 95 10.11 5.07 4.82
CA VAL A 95 10.08 6.46 5.33
C VAL A 95 9.81 7.45 4.20
N VAL A 96 10.53 7.31 3.07
CA VAL A 96 10.36 8.20 1.90
C VAL A 96 8.94 8.13 1.35
N THR A 97 8.39 6.92 1.19
CA THR A 97 7.04 6.73 0.65
C THR A 97 5.94 7.31 1.56
N GLN A 98 6.08 7.21 2.88
CA GLN A 98 5.16 7.84 3.83
C GLN A 98 5.29 9.37 3.84
N GLY A 99 6.50 9.91 3.67
CA GLY A 99 6.74 11.35 3.53
C GLY A 99 6.06 11.91 2.28
N LEU A 100 6.24 11.25 1.13
CA LEU A 100 5.59 11.63 -0.14
C LEU A 100 4.07 11.56 -0.05
N LYS A 101 3.51 10.50 0.53
CA LYS A 101 2.07 10.36 0.78
C LYS A 101 1.51 11.57 1.51
N SER A 102 2.18 11.99 2.59
CA SER A 102 1.72 13.09 3.44
C SER A 102 1.76 14.44 2.71
N GLY A 103 2.77 14.68 1.87
CA GLY A 103 2.85 15.88 1.04
C GLY A 103 1.80 15.93 -0.07
N LEU A 104 1.56 14.80 -0.76
CA LEU A 104 0.65 14.75 -1.91
C LEU A 104 -0.83 14.76 -1.53
N LYS A 105 -1.20 14.26 -0.34
CA LYS A 105 -2.59 14.27 0.12
C LYS A 105 -3.22 15.66 0.20
N ASN A 106 -2.42 16.68 0.48
CA ASN A 106 -2.89 18.06 0.54
C ASN A 106 -3.01 18.72 -0.84
N VAL A 107 -2.39 18.13 -1.87
CA VAL A 107 -2.39 18.67 -3.23
C VAL A 107 -3.61 18.19 -4.00
N PHE A 108 -3.95 16.90 -3.91
CA PHE A 108 -5.04 16.31 -4.70
C PHE A 108 -6.43 16.47 -4.06
N ALA A 109 -6.50 16.56 -2.73
CA ALA A 109 -7.73 16.85 -1.98
C ALA A 109 -8.97 16.04 -2.43
N GLU A 110 -8.78 14.80 -2.86
CA GLU A 110 -9.85 13.98 -3.43
C GLU A 110 -10.71 13.34 -2.33
N PRO A 111 -12.05 13.53 -2.34
CA PRO A 111 -12.93 12.98 -1.31
C PRO A 111 -13.01 11.45 -1.41
N ARG A 112 -13.25 10.80 -0.27
CA ARG A 112 -13.49 9.34 -0.25
C ARG A 112 -14.93 9.01 -0.67
N PRO A 113 -15.18 7.85 -1.28
CA PRO A 113 -16.53 7.43 -1.69
C PRO A 113 -17.55 7.42 -0.53
N PHE A 114 -17.14 7.02 0.68
CA PHE A 114 -18.05 7.06 1.82
C PHE A 114 -18.34 8.51 2.29
N VAL A 115 -17.41 9.45 2.08
CA VAL A 115 -17.61 10.86 2.42
C VAL A 115 -18.54 11.53 1.42
N THR A 116 -18.42 11.20 0.12
CA THR A 116 -19.38 11.67 -0.89
C THR A 116 -20.78 11.14 -0.60
N TYR A 117 -20.90 9.88 -0.18
CA TYR A 117 -22.19 9.32 0.23
C TYR A 117 -22.78 9.98 1.48
N ILE A 118 -21.98 10.23 2.53
CA ILE A 118 -22.45 11.00 3.69
C ILE A 118 -22.95 12.36 3.23
N ALA A 119 -22.16 13.08 2.43
CA ALA A 119 -22.47 14.40 1.89
C ALA A 119 -23.81 14.44 1.13
N GLU A 120 -24.06 13.44 0.28
CA GLU A 120 -25.31 13.27 -0.45
C GLU A 120 -26.50 13.01 0.48
N GLN A 121 -26.34 12.15 1.50
CA GLN A 121 -27.41 11.80 2.43
C GLN A 121 -27.74 12.92 3.44
N THR A 122 -26.76 13.72 3.84
CA THR A 122 -26.95 14.83 4.79
C THR A 122 -27.21 16.17 4.11
N GLY A 123 -27.08 16.23 2.78
CA GLY A 123 -27.16 17.48 2.02
C GLY A 123 -26.00 18.46 2.31
N THR A 124 -24.91 17.98 2.94
CA THR A 124 -23.73 18.81 3.25
C THR A 124 -22.66 18.58 2.21
N GLY A 125 -22.06 19.63 1.63
CA GLY A 125 -20.96 19.45 0.68
C GLY A 125 -19.73 18.77 1.29
N THR A 126 -18.94 18.05 0.47
CA THR A 126 -17.68 17.42 0.91
C THR A 126 -16.67 18.43 1.45
N ASP A 127 -16.67 19.66 0.92
CA ASP A 127 -15.79 20.73 1.38
C ASP A 127 -16.07 21.12 2.83
N ALA A 128 -17.34 21.12 3.25
CA ALA A 128 -17.73 21.40 4.63
C ALA A 128 -17.23 20.32 5.59
N PHE A 129 -17.19 19.05 5.14
CA PHE A 129 -16.59 17.94 5.89
C PHE A 129 -15.08 18.13 6.04
N TYR A 130 -14.37 18.42 4.94
CA TYR A 130 -12.92 18.60 4.95
C TYR A 130 -12.46 19.95 5.55
N ALA A 131 -13.36 20.91 5.78
CA ALA A 131 -13.05 22.11 6.56
C ALA A 131 -12.90 21.84 8.07
N GLN A 132 -13.50 20.75 8.57
CA GLN A 132 -13.41 20.37 9.98
C GLN A 132 -12.04 19.77 10.33
N ASP A 133 -11.69 19.75 11.61
CA ASP A 133 -10.53 19.01 12.08
C ASP A 133 -10.73 17.48 12.01
N ARG A 134 -9.63 16.71 12.07
CA ARG A 134 -9.67 15.25 11.92
C ARG A 134 -10.58 14.57 12.96
N LYS A 135 -10.61 15.05 14.20
CA LYS A 135 -11.42 14.45 15.27
C LYS A 135 -12.91 14.74 15.03
N ALA A 136 -13.25 15.95 14.62
CA ALA A 136 -14.62 16.30 14.23
C ALA A 136 -15.11 15.47 13.02
N ARG A 137 -14.25 15.26 12.00
CA ARG A 137 -14.58 14.38 10.86
C ARG A 137 -14.88 12.95 11.30
N ALA A 138 -14.06 12.38 12.18
CA ALA A 138 -14.28 11.03 12.71
C ALA A 138 -15.63 10.94 13.46
N GLN A 139 -15.99 11.95 14.24
CA GLN A 139 -17.28 11.99 14.93
C GLN A 139 -18.47 12.12 13.98
N ILE A 140 -18.34 12.86 12.87
CA ILE A 140 -19.40 12.94 11.85
C ILE A 140 -19.65 11.56 11.24
N VAL A 141 -18.58 10.86 10.86
CA VAL A 141 -18.65 9.50 10.30
C VAL A 141 -19.26 8.52 11.30
N ASP A 142 -18.78 8.53 12.55
CA ASP A 142 -19.27 7.66 13.62
C ASP A 142 -20.77 7.86 13.86
N ARG A 143 -21.23 9.10 14.05
CA ARG A 143 -22.68 9.40 14.24
C ARG A 143 -23.53 8.98 13.04
N PHE A 144 -23.02 9.17 11.82
CA PHE A 144 -23.75 8.78 10.61
C PHE A 144 -23.92 7.27 10.51
N TYR A 145 -22.88 6.48 10.78
CA TYR A 145 -22.93 5.03 10.69
C TYR A 145 -23.49 4.34 11.94
N GLN A 146 -23.56 5.02 13.09
CA GLN A 146 -24.25 4.52 14.29
C GLN A 146 -25.73 4.23 14.03
N THR A 147 -26.39 5.03 13.19
CA THR A 147 -27.80 4.83 12.83
C THR A 147 -28.00 3.74 11.76
N GLN A 148 -26.92 3.21 11.18
CA GLN A 148 -26.94 2.19 10.14
C GLN A 148 -26.59 0.82 10.72
N SER A 149 -27.62 0.01 10.99
CA SER A 149 -27.47 -1.33 11.55
C SER A 149 -26.93 -2.36 10.55
N SER A 150 -27.00 -2.09 9.25
CA SER A 150 -26.48 -2.96 8.18
C SER A 150 -24.96 -2.92 8.05
N VAL A 151 -24.29 -1.91 8.62
CA VAL A 151 -22.84 -1.75 8.54
C VAL A 151 -22.19 -2.43 9.75
N PRO A 152 -21.26 -3.38 9.56
CA PRO A 152 -20.53 -4.01 10.66
C PRO A 152 -19.64 -3.02 11.42
N GLU A 153 -19.46 -3.26 12.72
CA GLU A 153 -18.70 -2.37 13.61
C GLU A 153 -17.25 -2.15 13.16
N TRP A 154 -16.61 -3.18 12.60
CA TRP A 154 -15.23 -3.09 12.10
C TRP A 154 -15.09 -2.13 10.91
N ILE A 155 -16.12 -2.00 10.06
CA ILE A 155 -16.16 -1.00 8.98
C ILE A 155 -16.37 0.40 9.53
N LYS A 156 -17.27 0.56 10.51
CA LYS A 156 -17.51 1.86 11.16
C LYS A 156 -16.23 2.41 11.77
N GLY A 157 -15.50 1.57 12.51
CA GLY A 157 -14.20 1.89 13.07
C GLY A 157 -13.21 2.30 11.96
N HIS A 158 -13.10 1.50 10.90
CA HIS A 158 -12.21 1.81 9.78
C HIS A 158 -12.52 3.15 9.11
N TYR A 159 -13.79 3.47 8.85
CA TYR A 159 -14.18 4.74 8.25
C TYR A 159 -13.90 5.93 9.17
N ALA A 160 -14.08 5.77 10.48
CA ALA A 160 -13.77 6.81 11.47
C ALA A 160 -12.25 7.08 11.58
N ASP A 161 -11.41 6.06 11.37
CA ASP A 161 -9.96 6.19 11.40
C ASP A 161 -9.38 6.81 10.11
N GLU A 162 -10.03 6.55 8.97
CA GLU A 162 -9.59 6.90 7.62
C GLU A 162 -10.28 8.16 7.03
N VAL A 163 -10.54 9.19 7.84
CA VAL A 163 -11.20 10.45 7.44
C VAL A 163 -10.35 11.46 6.66
N GLY A 164 -9.16 11.05 6.21
CA GLY A 164 -8.32 11.86 5.33
C GLY A 164 -8.78 11.79 3.87
N TYR A 165 -8.18 12.61 3.00
CA TYR A 165 -8.36 12.47 1.55
C TYR A 165 -7.95 11.09 1.04
N SER A 166 -8.60 10.65 -0.04
CA SER A 166 -8.47 9.32 -0.64
C SER A 166 -7.12 9.14 -1.34
N PHE A 167 -6.64 10.18 -2.02
CA PHE A 167 -5.48 10.10 -2.89
C PHE A 167 -4.25 10.85 -2.36
N PRO A 168 -3.03 10.27 -2.47
CA PRO A 168 -2.73 8.92 -2.93
C PRO A 168 -2.96 7.83 -1.86
N SER A 169 -3.24 6.60 -2.31
CA SER A 169 -3.45 5.43 -1.44
C SER A 169 -2.16 5.00 -0.76
N GLY A 170 -2.14 5.08 0.57
CA GLY A 170 -0.98 4.65 1.36
C GLY A 170 -0.76 3.14 1.34
N HIS A 171 -1.84 2.36 1.42
CA HIS A 171 -1.79 0.90 1.38
C HIS A 171 -1.26 0.39 0.04
N THR A 172 -1.73 0.99 -1.06
CA THR A 172 -1.25 0.65 -2.41
C THR A 172 0.23 1.01 -2.57
N ILE A 173 0.64 2.21 -2.13
CA ILE A 173 2.07 2.60 -2.15
C ILE A 173 2.90 1.62 -1.33
N PHE A 174 2.46 1.26 -0.12
CA PHE A 174 3.17 0.31 0.75
C PHE A 174 3.33 -1.06 0.10
N ALA A 175 2.24 -1.66 -0.38
CA ALA A 175 2.26 -2.97 -1.01
C ALA A 175 3.11 -2.98 -2.30
N ALA A 176 2.94 -1.97 -3.17
CA ALA A 176 3.72 -1.84 -4.39
C ALA A 176 5.22 -1.64 -4.10
N SER A 177 5.58 -0.84 -3.08
CA SER A 177 6.98 -0.63 -2.68
C SER A 177 7.62 -1.94 -2.22
N TRP A 178 6.90 -2.73 -1.41
CA TRP A 178 7.38 -4.05 -0.98
C TRP A 178 7.55 -5.02 -2.14
N LEU A 179 6.63 -5.02 -3.12
CA LEU A 179 6.80 -5.82 -4.33
C LEU A 179 8.07 -5.41 -5.09
N MET A 180 8.28 -4.11 -5.30
CA MET A 180 9.47 -3.61 -6.01
C MET A 180 10.78 -3.93 -5.27
N LEU A 181 10.80 -3.77 -3.94
CA LEU A 181 11.93 -4.17 -3.10
C LEU A 181 12.20 -5.67 -3.20
N THR A 182 11.16 -6.50 -3.13
CA THR A 182 11.27 -7.95 -3.26
C THR A 182 11.91 -8.35 -4.59
N VAL A 183 11.40 -7.78 -5.69
CA VAL A 183 11.94 -8.03 -7.02
C VAL A 183 13.41 -7.61 -7.09
N ALA A 184 13.77 -6.44 -6.58
CA ALA A 184 15.15 -5.97 -6.56
C ALA A 184 16.08 -6.89 -5.74
N LEU A 185 15.69 -7.24 -4.51
CA LEU A 185 16.49 -8.07 -3.60
C LEU A 185 16.69 -9.50 -4.14
N CYS A 186 15.65 -10.12 -4.70
CA CYS A 186 15.74 -11.45 -5.30
C CYS A 186 16.68 -11.46 -6.51
N ASN A 187 16.62 -10.44 -7.38
CA ASN A 187 17.52 -10.33 -8.53
C ASN A 187 18.98 -10.09 -8.11
N TYR A 188 19.21 -9.30 -7.06
CA TYR A 188 20.53 -9.09 -6.50
C TYR A 188 21.13 -10.40 -5.94
N SER A 189 20.38 -11.12 -5.10
CA SER A 189 20.83 -12.36 -4.46
C SER A 189 21.15 -13.47 -5.46
N THR A 190 20.29 -13.67 -6.46
CA THR A 190 20.51 -14.68 -7.53
C THR A 190 21.77 -14.38 -8.33
N THR A 191 22.02 -13.11 -8.63
CA THR A 191 23.23 -12.70 -9.35
C THR A 191 24.49 -12.89 -8.50
N GLU A 192 24.44 -12.55 -7.21
CA GLU A 192 25.57 -12.72 -6.29
C GLU A 192 25.94 -14.21 -6.14
N LYS A 193 24.94 -15.08 -5.92
CA LYS A 193 25.15 -16.54 -5.79
C LYS A 193 25.73 -17.13 -7.09
N GLY A 194 25.21 -16.71 -8.24
CA GLY A 194 25.74 -17.13 -9.55
C GLY A 194 27.18 -16.67 -9.79
N ALA A 195 27.55 -15.46 -9.35
CA ALA A 195 28.94 -15.00 -9.42
C ALA A 195 29.86 -15.81 -8.50
N ARG A 196 29.44 -16.05 -7.25
CA ARG A 196 30.23 -16.82 -6.27
C ARG A 196 30.52 -18.25 -6.74
N ASN A 197 29.51 -18.95 -7.27
CA ASN A 197 29.68 -20.31 -7.77
C ASN A 197 30.65 -20.39 -8.96
N TYR A 198 30.67 -19.38 -9.82
CA TYR A 198 31.60 -19.31 -10.95
C TYR A 198 33.05 -19.16 -10.48
N TYR A 199 33.31 -18.34 -9.46
CA TYR A 199 34.66 -18.18 -8.90
C TYR A 199 35.14 -19.40 -8.08
N LEU A 200 34.21 -20.19 -7.53
CA LEU A 200 34.56 -21.44 -6.82
C LEU A 200 34.78 -22.63 -7.77
N ALA A 201 34.32 -22.53 -9.02
CA ALA A 201 34.49 -23.56 -10.04
C ALA A 201 35.75 -23.37 -10.90
N LEU A 202 36.50 -22.27 -10.69
CA LEU A 202 37.79 -21.95 -11.30
C LEU A 202 38.91 -22.18 -10.28
#